data_AF-A0A141RCL2-F1
#
_entry.id   AF-A0A141RCL2-F1
#
_cell.length_a   1.000
_cell.length_b   1.000
_cell.length_c   1.000
_cell.angle_alpha   90.00
_cell.angle_beta   90.00
_cell.angle_gamma   90.00
#
_symmetry.space_group_name_H-M   'P 1'
#
loop_
_entity.id
_entity.type
_entity.pdbx_description
1 polymer ?
#
loop_
_entity_poly.entity_id
_entity_poly.type
_entity_poly.pdbx_seq_one_letter_code
_entity_poly.pdbx_strand_id
1 'polypeptide(L)' 'MFRHVKQLQYTVRVAEPNPGLANLLLEQFGGPQGELAAACRYFTQGLGEDDAGRKDML' A
#
# COMPACT_ATOMS: atom_id res chain seq x y z
N MET A 1 -5.02 -2.27 -16.46
CA MET A 1 -3.57 -2.48 -16.68
C MET A 1 -2.83 -1.51 -15.78
N PHE A 2 -1.71 -1.92 -15.16
CA PHE A 2 -0.92 -1.07 -14.26
C PHE A 2 0.27 -0.42 -14.97
N ARG A 3 0.66 0.78 -14.52
CA ARG A 3 1.89 1.47 -14.93
C ARG A 3 2.69 1.81 -13.68
N HIS A 4 3.99 1.54 -13.70
CA HIS A 4 4.91 1.93 -12.63
C HIS A 4 5.63 3.24 -12.99
N VAL A 5 5.63 4.19 -12.05
CA VAL A 5 6.34 5.47 -12.13
C VAL A 5 7.37 5.47 -11.00
N LYS A 6 8.65 5.74 -11.32
CA LYS A 6 9.76 5.59 -10.36
C LYS A 6 9.71 6.58 -9.19
N GLN A 7 9.05 7.71 -9.40
CA GLN A 7 8.88 8.74 -8.39
C GLN A 7 7.95 8.24 -7.27
N LEU A 8 8.33 8.51 -6.03
CA LEU A 8 7.48 8.22 -4.87
C LEU A 8 6.21 9.09 -4.90
N GLN A 9 5.09 8.55 -4.39
CA GLN A 9 3.83 9.29 -4.26
C GLN A 9 3.97 10.53 -3.36
N TYR A 10 4.87 10.45 -2.37
CA TYR A 10 5.24 11.57 -1.50
C TYR A 10 6.75 11.56 -1.24
N THR A 11 7.33 12.75 -1.05
CA THR A 11 8.78 12.87 -0.77
C THR A 11 9.08 12.41 0.65
N VAL A 12 9.78 11.27 0.77
CA VAL A 12 10.25 10.77 2.06
C VAL A 12 11.57 11.45 2.43
N ARG A 13 11.70 11.91 3.69
CA ARG A 13 12.92 12.50 4.24
C ARG A 13 13.37 11.69 5.44
N VAL A 14 14.60 11.19 5.41
CA VAL A 14 15.21 10.41 6.50
C VAL A 14 16.39 11.21 7.05
N ALA A 15 16.38 11.49 8.35
CA ALA A 15 17.44 12.26 8.99
C ALA A 15 18.70 11.42 9.24
N GLU A 16 18.51 10.22 9.78
CA GLU A 16 19.58 9.27 10.08
C GLU A 16 19.09 7.81 10.00
N PRO A 17 19.97 6.83 9.82
CA PRO A 17 19.60 5.42 9.88
C PRO A 17 19.12 5.01 11.28
N ASN A 18 17.96 4.35 11.36
CA ASN A 18 17.44 3.79 12.61
C ASN A 18 16.90 2.37 12.39
N PRO A 19 17.69 1.32 12.70
CA PRO A 19 17.27 -0.07 12.52
C PRO A 19 16.09 -0.49 13.41
N GLY A 20 15.97 0.09 14.61
CA GLY A 20 14.85 -0.21 15.51
C GLY A 20 13.52 0.27 14.94
N LEU A 21 13.50 1.52 14.43
CA LEU A 21 12.34 2.06 13.73
C LEU A 21 12.05 1.29 12.43
N ALA A 22 13.09 0.94 11.67
CA ALA A 22 12.93 0.14 10.45
C ALA A 22 12.26 -1.22 10.73
N ASN A 23 12.61 -1.87 11.85
CA ASN A 23 11.97 -3.12 12.27
C ASN A 23 10.47 -2.92 12.60
N LEU A 24 10.10 -1.81 13.23
CA LEU A 24 8.68 -1.47 13.48
C LEU A 24 7.92 -1.20 12.18
N LEU A 25 8.56 -0.56 11.18
CA LEU A 25 7.94 -0.28 9.88
C LEU A 25 7.65 -1.55 9.06
N LEU A 26 8.28 -2.69 9.38
CA LEU A 26 7.96 -3.97 8.73
C LEU A 26 6.50 -4.38 8.97
N GLU A 27 5.90 -4.01 10.11
CA GLU A 27 4.49 -4.26 10.40
C GLU A 27 3.59 -3.52 9.41
N GLN A 28 3.89 -2.24 9.10
CA GLN A 28 3.14 -1.50 8.09
C GLN A 28 3.43 -1.97 6.66
N PHE A 29 4.61 -2.53 6.38
CA PHE A 29 4.91 -3.02 5.04
C PHE A 29 4.22 -4.37 4.75
N GLY A 30 4.42 -5.36 5.62
CA GLY A 30 4.00 -6.75 5.38
C GLY A 30 3.22 -7.40 6.52
N GLY A 31 2.93 -6.67 7.59
CA GLY A 31 2.07 -7.15 8.67
C GLY A 31 0.61 -7.33 8.22
N PRO A 32 -0.21 -8.05 9.00
CA PRO A 32 -1.60 -8.35 8.66
C PRO A 32 -2.48 -7.09 8.44
N GLN A 33 -2.16 -5.98 9.10
CA GLN A 33 -2.82 -4.68 8.91
C GLN A 33 -1.99 -3.69 8.07
N GLY A 34 -0.90 -4.13 7.45
CA GLY A 34 -0.04 -3.30 6.62
C GLY A 34 -0.62 -2.94 5.25
N GLU A 35 0.10 -2.09 4.54
CA GLU A 35 -0.25 -1.52 3.23
C GLU A 35 -0.40 -2.60 2.16
N LEU A 36 0.49 -3.61 2.13
CA LEU A 36 0.37 -4.71 1.18
C LEU A 36 -0.94 -5.49 1.38
N ALA A 37 -1.29 -5.76 2.63
CA ALA A 37 -2.52 -6.47 2.94
C ALA A 37 -3.76 -5.64 2.56
N ALA A 38 -3.74 -4.32 2.79
CA ALA A 38 -4.80 -3.42 2.36
C ALA A 38 -4.95 -3.38 0.84
N ALA A 39 -3.84 -3.17 0.12
CA ALA A 39 -3.82 -3.12 -1.34
C ALA A 39 -4.34 -4.42 -1.98
N CYS A 40 -3.92 -5.59 -1.48
CA CYS A 40 -4.43 -6.87 -1.97
C CYS A 40 -5.93 -7.05 -1.68
N ARG A 41 -6.41 -6.64 -0.51
CA ARG A 41 -7.84 -6.72 -0.15
C ARG A 41 -8.70 -5.87 -1.07
N TYR A 42 -8.39 -4.58 -1.22
CA TYR A 42 -9.18 -3.69 -2.08
C TYR A 42 -9.11 -4.12 -3.54
N PHE A 43 -7.93 -4.50 -4.03
CA PHE A 43 -7.79 -4.99 -5.40
C PHE A 43 -8.66 -6.21 -5.68
N THR A 44 -8.64 -7.22 -4.79
CA THR A 44 -9.45 -8.43 -4.96
C THR A 44 -10.95 -8.17 -4.79
N GLN A 45 -11.33 -7.24 -3.92
CA GLN A 45 -12.72 -6.79 -3.79
C GLN A 45 -13.19 -6.08 -5.07
N GLY A 46 -12.40 -5.16 -5.63
CA GLY A 46 -12.73 -4.44 -6.86
C GLY A 46 -12.89 -5.37 -8.07
N LEU A 47 -12.12 -6.46 -8.17
CA LEU A 47 -12.32 -7.45 -9.23
C LEU A 47 -13.70 -8.13 -9.16
N GLY A 48 -14.21 -8.39 -7.96
CA GLY A 48 -15.49 -9.05 -7.71
C GLY A 48 -16.68 -8.10 -7.52
N GLU A 49 -16.48 -6.78 -7.59
CA GLU A 49 -17.56 -5.80 -7.42
C GLU A 49 -18.31 -5.55 -8.75
N ASP A 50 -19.64 -5.50 -8.65
CA ASP A 50 -20.58 -5.30 -9.74
C ASP A 50 -21.05 -3.85 -9.84
N ASP A 51 -21.12 -3.13 -8.71
CA ASP A 51 -21.44 -1.71 -8.70
C ASP A 51 -20.27 -0.89 -9.23
N ALA A 52 -20.49 -0.16 -10.33
CA ALA A 52 -19.45 0.60 -11.00
C ALA A 52 -18.81 1.69 -10.11
N GLY A 53 -19.60 2.31 -9.23
CA GLY A 53 -19.11 3.38 -8.36
C GLY A 53 -18.21 2.85 -7.24
N ARG A 54 -18.60 1.74 -6.61
CA ARG A 54 -17.75 1.08 -5.61
C ARG A 54 -16.52 0.46 -6.22
N LYS A 55 -16.64 -0.12 -7.42
CA LYS A 55 -15.52 -0.71 -8.14
C LYS A 55 -14.44 0.30 -8.50
N ASP A 56 -14.81 1.53 -8.86
CA ASP A 56 -13.86 2.60 -9.15
C ASP A 56 -13.14 3.12 -7.88
N MET A 57 -13.82 3.02 -6.73
CA MET A 57 -13.28 3.44 -5.43
C MET A 57 -12.29 2.42 -4.82
N LEU A 58 -12.46 1.13 -5.13
CA LEU A 58 -11.68 0.00 -4.60
C LEU A 58 -10.44 -0.31 -5.45
#